data_AF-A0A7V3FUV5-F1
#
_entry.id   AF-A0A7V3FUV5-F1
#
_cell.length_a   1.000
_cell.length_b   1.000
_cell.length_c   1.000
_cell.angle_alpha   90.00
_cell.angle_beta   90.00
_cell.angle_gamma   90.00
#
_symmetry.space_group_name_H-M   'P 1'
#
loop_
_entity.id
_entity.type
_entity.pdbx_description
1 polymer ?
#
loop_
_entity_poly.entity_id
_entity_poly.type
_entity_poly.pdbx_seq_one_letter_code
_entity_poly.pdbx_strand_id
1 'polypeptide(L)'
;DYYAKGLEYQKQIDKIERTNKLPQQLEIISSNGEIIFHFPEIFKDKKINGEIHFYRPSNNKFDFTQKINLDSTLIQKVITSNLPKGLWKIKVDWYVDNNNYYNEKIIMTN
;
A
#
# COMPACT_ATOMS: atom_id res chain seq x y z
N ASP A 1 18.81 21.85 -5.60
CA ASP A 1 18.28 20.62 -4.98
C ASP A 1 17.78 20.67 -3.53
N TYR A 2 18.10 21.68 -2.71
CA TYR A 2 17.70 21.66 -1.29
C TYR A 2 16.19 21.91 -1.05
N TYR A 3 15.53 22.69 -1.91
CA TYR A 3 14.10 23.00 -1.81
C TYR A 3 13.19 21.86 -2.29
N ALA A 4 13.64 21.04 -3.25
CA ALA A 4 12.88 19.92 -3.77
C ALA A 4 12.62 18.85 -2.68
N LYS A 5 13.66 18.55 -1.88
CA LYS A 5 13.56 17.59 -0.76
C LYS A 5 12.55 18.04 0.30
N GLY A 6 12.50 19.34 0.61
CA GLY A 6 11.54 19.88 1.58
C GLY A 6 10.09 19.76 1.11
N LEU A 7 9.83 20.05 -0.17
CA LEU A 7 8.50 19.94 -0.76
C LEU A 7 8.02 18.48 -0.86
N GLU A 8 8.90 17.54 -1.22
CA GLU A 8 8.57 16.11 -1.22
C GLU A 8 8.28 15.58 0.18
N TYR A 9 9.06 16.04 1.17
CA TYR A 9 8.83 15.68 2.56
C TYR A 9 7.48 16.20 3.09
N GLN A 10 7.13 17.45 2.78
CA GLN A 10 5.82 18.01 3.16
C GLN A 10 4.67 17.23 2.52
N LYS A 11 4.77 16.88 1.23
CA LYS A 11 3.75 16.06 0.56
C LYS A 11 3.59 14.68 1.21
N GLN A 12 4.68 14.08 1.68
CA GLN A 12 4.61 12.80 2.39
C GLN A 12 3.92 12.94 3.75
N ILE A 13 4.20 14.01 4.50
CA ILE A 13 3.50 14.31 5.76
C ILE A 13 2.01 14.49 5.50
N ASP A 14 1.64 15.29 4.49
CA ASP A 14 0.24 15.57 4.18
C ASP A 14 -0.52 14.28 3.79
N LYS A 15 0.13 13.35 3.07
CA LYS A 15 -0.43 12.02 2.77
C LYS A 15 -0.67 11.21 4.03
N ILE A 16 0.32 11.14 4.92
CA ILE A 16 0.25 10.36 6.16
C ILE A 16 -0.84 10.94 7.07
N GLU A 17 -0.89 12.25 7.27
CA GLU A 17 -1.91 12.89 8.08
C GLU A 17 -3.32 12.67 7.53
N ARG A 18 -3.50 12.78 6.20
CA ARG A 18 -4.79 12.51 5.56
C ARG A 18 -5.21 11.06 5.76
N THR A 19 -4.25 10.12 5.65
CA THR A 19 -4.51 8.69 5.86
C THR A 19 -4.91 8.41 7.30
N ASN A 20 -4.20 8.99 8.28
CA ASN A 20 -4.51 8.83 9.70
C ASN A 20 -5.90 9.37 10.09
N LYS A 21 -6.42 10.35 9.35
CA LYS A 21 -7.76 10.92 9.55
C LYS A 21 -8.88 10.11 8.90
N LEU A 22 -8.57 9.03 8.17
CA LEU A 22 -9.60 8.18 7.58
C LEU A 22 -10.40 7.46 8.68
N PRO A 23 -11.75 7.46 8.60
CA PRO A 23 -12.59 6.74 9.57
C PRO A 23 -12.42 5.22 9.47
N GLN A 24 -12.00 4.73 8.30
CA GLN A 24 -11.64 3.34 8.06
C GLN A 24 -10.29 3.30 7.35
N GLN A 25 -9.34 2.54 7.90
CA GLN A 25 -8.00 2.39 7.36
C GLN A 25 -7.94 1.29 6.30
N LEU A 26 -6.94 1.34 5.42
CA LEU A 26 -6.57 0.21 4.57
C LEU A 26 -6.10 -0.93 5.46
N GLU A 27 -6.76 -2.09 5.37
CA GLU A 27 -6.33 -3.29 6.07
C GLU A 27 -5.44 -4.14 5.16
N ILE A 28 -4.30 -4.58 5.70
CA ILE A 28 -3.34 -5.45 5.00
C ILE A 28 -3.18 -6.72 5.81
N ILE A 29 -3.72 -7.83 5.33
CA ILE A 29 -3.75 -9.12 6.05
C ILE A 29 -2.85 -10.10 5.30
N SER A 30 -1.95 -10.77 6.01
CA SER A 30 -1.15 -11.87 5.45
C SER A 30 -1.71 -13.19 5.97
N SER A 31 -2.15 -14.08 5.08
CA SER A 31 -2.74 -15.37 5.45
C SER A 31 -2.56 -16.41 4.34
N ASN A 32 -2.27 -17.67 4.69
CA ASN A 32 -2.26 -18.82 3.78
C ASN A 32 -1.49 -18.63 2.45
N GLY A 33 -0.35 -17.93 2.47
CA GLY A 33 0.44 -17.68 1.26
C GLY A 33 -0.16 -16.61 0.34
N GLU A 34 -1.01 -15.74 0.89
CA GLU A 34 -1.57 -14.58 0.22
C GLU A 34 -1.48 -13.35 1.12
N ILE A 35 -1.52 -12.18 0.49
CA ILE A 35 -1.72 -10.90 1.17
C ILE A 35 -2.99 -10.28 0.60
N ILE A 36 -3.89 -9.91 1.50
CA ILE A 36 -5.20 -9.35 1.18
C ILE A 36 -5.20 -7.88 1.61
N PHE A 37 -5.56 -7.02 0.67
CA PHE A 37 -5.70 -5.59 0.86
C PHE A 37 -7.18 -5.24 0.85
N HIS A 38 -7.72 -4.77 1.97
CA HIS A 38 -9.10 -4.30 2.08
C HIS A 38 -9.12 -2.77 2.11
N PHE A 39 -9.48 -2.16 0.99
CA PHE A 39 -9.58 -0.71 0.92
C PHE A 39 -10.85 -0.21 1.63
N PRO A 40 -10.84 1.03 2.16
CA PRO A 40 -11.95 1.55 2.94
C PRO A 40 -13.27 1.60 2.15
N GLU A 41 -14.37 1.08 2.74
CA GLU A 41 -15.68 1.00 2.08
C GLU A 41 -16.31 2.35 1.80
N ILE A 42 -15.88 3.39 2.52
CA ILE A 42 -16.23 4.80 2.24
C ILE A 42 -15.90 5.23 0.80
N PHE A 43 -15.09 4.47 0.08
CA PHE A 43 -14.71 4.71 -1.32
C PHE A 43 -15.36 3.73 -2.31
N LYS A 44 -16.37 2.95 -1.91
CA LYS A 44 -17.00 1.89 -2.74
C LYS A 44 -17.51 2.38 -4.09
N ASP A 45 -18.05 3.60 -4.14
CA ASP A 45 -18.56 4.21 -5.37
C ASP A 45 -17.53 5.09 -6.09
N LYS A 46 -16.26 5.00 -5.69
CA LYS A 46 -15.16 5.80 -6.25
C LYS A 46 -14.08 4.93 -6.85
N LYS A 47 -13.39 5.49 -7.84
CA LYS A 47 -12.24 4.83 -8.45
C LYS A 47 -11.00 5.04 -7.58
N ILE A 48 -10.55 3.96 -6.95
CA ILE A 48 -9.25 3.93 -6.26
C ILE A 48 -8.17 3.60 -7.28
N ASN A 49 -7.10 4.39 -7.28
CA ASN A 49 -5.94 4.18 -8.13
C ASN A 49 -4.66 4.24 -7.30
N GLY A 50 -3.56 3.73 -7.85
CA GLY A 50 -2.24 3.78 -7.20
C GLY A 50 -1.47 2.50 -7.37
N GLU A 51 -0.46 2.34 -6.51
CA GLU A 51 0.53 1.26 -6.58
C GLU A 51 0.81 0.67 -5.19
N ILE A 52 1.06 -0.63 -5.19
CA ILE A 52 1.47 -1.42 -4.04
C ILE A 52 2.91 -1.85 -4.30
N HIS A 53 3.83 -1.37 -3.48
CA HIS A 53 5.25 -1.69 -3.55
C HIS A 53 5.62 -2.71 -2.48
N PHE A 54 6.26 -3.80 -2.90
CA PHE A 54 6.80 -4.84 -2.05
C PHE A 54 8.32 -4.73 -2.03
N TYR A 55 8.87 -4.47 -0.85
CA TYR A 55 10.30 -4.38 -0.61
C TYR A 55 10.77 -5.52 0.27
N ARG A 56 11.85 -6.17 -0.11
CA ARG A 56 12.51 -7.20 0.69
C ARG A 56 13.80 -6.61 1.28
N PRO A 57 13.83 -6.27 2.58
CA PRO A 57 14.98 -5.62 3.20
C PRO A 57 16.29 -6.39 3.05
N SER A 58 16.23 -7.73 2.97
CA SER A 58 17.41 -8.58 2.85
C SER A 58 17.93 -8.74 1.42
N ASN A 59 17.11 -8.46 0.39
CA ASN A 59 17.55 -8.52 -1.01
C ASN A 59 16.54 -7.82 -1.93
N ASN A 60 16.91 -6.62 -2.39
CA ASN A 60 16.07 -5.79 -3.26
C ASN A 60 15.81 -6.37 -4.66
N LYS A 61 16.52 -7.43 -5.09
CA LYS A 61 16.27 -8.10 -6.38
C LYS A 61 14.88 -8.74 -6.45
N PHE A 62 14.25 -8.97 -5.30
CA PHE A 62 12.90 -9.49 -5.22
C PHE A 62 11.84 -8.40 -5.05
N ASP A 63 12.24 -7.12 -5.08
CA ASP A 63 11.29 -6.02 -4.98
C ASP A 63 10.42 -5.98 -6.24
N PHE A 64 9.11 -5.76 -6.04
CA PHE A 64 8.17 -5.62 -7.14
C PHE A 64 7.06 -4.65 -6.80
N THR A 65 6.37 -4.18 -7.83
CA THR A 65 5.24 -3.25 -7.70
C THR A 65 4.05 -3.80 -8.45
N GLN A 66 2.86 -3.61 -7.90
CA GLN A 66 1.60 -3.93 -8.55
C GLN A 66 0.71 -2.69 -8.59
N LYS A 67 0.00 -2.51 -9.70
CA LYS A 67 -1.06 -1.50 -9.75
C LYS A 67 -2.23 -1.94 -8.88
N ILE A 68 -2.90 -0.97 -8.29
CA ILE A 68 -4.15 -1.22 -7.58
C ILE A 68 -5.20 -1.61 -8.61
N ASN A 69 -5.75 -2.81 -8.44
CA ASN A 69 -6.81 -3.37 -9.27
C ASN A 69 -7.78 -4.11 -8.36
N LEU A 70 -8.83 -3.39 -7.96
CA LEU A 70 -9.79 -3.85 -6.96
C LEU A 70 -10.96 -4.57 -7.63
N ASP A 71 -11.49 -5.57 -6.93
CA ASP A 71 -12.79 -6.13 -7.25
C ASP A 71 -13.95 -5.22 -6.77
N SER A 72 -15.19 -5.66 -6.99
CA SER A 72 -16.40 -4.94 -6.56
C SER A 72 -16.55 -4.81 -5.04
N THR A 73 -15.71 -5.51 -4.27
CA THR A 73 -15.68 -5.46 -2.81
C THR A 73 -14.53 -4.62 -2.27
N LEU A 74 -13.82 -3.88 -3.14
CA LEU A 74 -12.64 -3.09 -2.80
C LEU A 74 -11.49 -3.93 -2.22
N ILE A 75 -11.40 -5.18 -2.65
CA ILE A 75 -10.36 -6.12 -2.22
C ILE A 75 -9.38 -6.36 -3.37
N GLN A 76 -8.09 -6.42 -3.03
CA GLN A 76 -7.05 -6.96 -3.90
C GLN A 76 -6.28 -8.04 -3.16
N LYS A 77 -6.02 -9.16 -3.85
CA LYS A 77 -5.26 -10.28 -3.32
C LYS A 77 -3.96 -10.44 -4.11
N VAL A 78 -2.87 -10.65 -3.39
CA VAL A 78 -1.55 -10.91 -3.96
C VAL A 78 -1.07 -12.25 -3.45
N ILE A 79 -0.90 -13.21 -4.36
CA ILE A 79 -0.36 -14.53 -4.04
C ILE A 79 1.12 -14.36 -3.68
N THR A 80 1.48 -14.80 -2.48
CA THR A 80 2.83 -14.69 -1.93
C THR A 80 3.47 -16.05 -1.60
N SER A 81 2.79 -17.15 -1.89
CA SER A 81 3.32 -18.51 -1.76
C SER A 81 4.61 -18.75 -2.55
N ASN A 82 4.81 -18.01 -3.65
CA ASN A 82 6.01 -18.06 -4.47
C ASN A 82 7.09 -17.05 -4.07
N LEU A 83 6.83 -16.19 -3.08
CA LEU A 83 7.82 -15.22 -2.62
C LEU A 83 8.81 -15.87 -1.66
N PRO A 84 10.09 -15.45 -1.69
CA PRO A 84 11.06 -15.84 -0.68
C PRO A 84 10.55 -15.54 0.74
N LYS A 85 10.63 -16.55 1.61
CA LYS A 85 10.30 -16.43 3.03
C LYS A 85 11.10 -15.31 3.71
N GLY A 86 10.52 -14.77 4.78
CA GLY A 86 11.11 -13.71 5.60
C GLY A 86 10.33 -12.40 5.59
N LEU A 87 11.02 -11.31 5.94
CA LEU A 87 10.44 -9.98 6.11
C LEU A 87 10.20 -9.29 4.78
N TRP A 88 9.01 -8.70 4.66
CA TRP A 88 8.63 -7.85 3.55
C TRP A 88 8.04 -6.55 4.09
N LYS A 89 8.48 -5.44 3.50
CA LYS A 89 7.95 -4.11 3.74
C LYS A 89 7.03 -3.75 2.59
N ILE A 90 5.76 -3.55 2.90
CA ILE A 90 4.72 -3.17 1.94
C ILE A 90 4.46 -1.68 2.09
N LYS A 91 4.49 -0.96 0.98
CA LYS A 91 4.04 0.43 0.88
C LYS A 91 2.91 0.53 -0.11
N VAL A 92 1.85 1.23 0.25
CA VAL A 92 0.69 1.45 -0.62
C VAL A 92 0.53 2.93 -0.80
N ASP A 93 0.83 3.41 -2.00
CA ASP A 93 0.62 4.78 -2.43
C ASP A 93 -0.64 4.78 -3.29
N TRP A 94 -1.72 5.36 -2.77
CA TRP A 94 -3.02 5.31 -3.42
C TRP A 94 -3.73 6.66 -3.36
N TYR A 95 -4.66 6.84 -4.26
CA TYR A 95 -5.42 8.08 -4.35
C TYR A 95 -6.84 7.82 -4.82
N VAL A 96 -7.71 8.71 -4.35
CA VAL A 96 -9.11 8.78 -4.75
C VAL A 96 -9.41 10.22 -5.09
N ASP A 97 -9.90 10.45 -6.30
CA ASP A 97 -10.04 11.79 -6.88
C ASP A 97 -8.71 12.57 -6.78
N ASN A 98 -8.69 13.69 -6.03
CA ASN A 98 -7.51 14.54 -5.83
C ASN A 98 -6.81 14.29 -4.48
N ASN A 99 -7.22 13.28 -3.72
CA ASN A 99 -6.70 13.00 -2.39
C ASN A 99 -5.74 11.81 -2.42
N ASN A 100 -4.51 12.03 -1.95
CA ASN A 100 -3.48 11.01 -1.86
C ASN A 100 -3.38 10.44 -0.44
N TYR A 101 -3.09 9.16 -0.36
CA TYR A 101 -3.01 8.37 0.87
C TYR A 101 -1.78 7.48 0.83
N TYR A 102 -1.28 7.12 2.00
CA TYR A 102 -0.08 6.32 2.16
C TYR A 102 -0.23 5.37 3.34
N ASN A 103 -0.04 4.08 3.09
CA ASN A 103 0.00 3.06 4.13
C ASN A 103 1.31 2.27 4.04
N GLU A 104 1.85 1.90 5.19
CA GLU A 104 3.05 1.08 5.28
C GLU A 104 2.83 -0.03 6.29
N LYS A 105 3.21 -1.26 5.94
CA LYS A 105 3.16 -2.40 6.85
C LYS A 105 4.34 -3.34 6.62
N ILE A 106 4.90 -3.85 7.71
CA ILE A 106 5.86 -4.96 7.66
C ILE A 106 5.08 -6.26 7.89
N ILE A 107 5.33 -7.24 7.05
CA ILE A 107 4.76 -8.59 7.17
C ILE A 107 5.88 -9.63 7.10
N MET A 108 5.55 -10.85 7.52
CA MET A 108 6.45 -11.99 7.42
C MET A 108 5.78 -13.09 6.60
N THR A 109 6.41 -13.49 5.51
CA THR A 109 5.99 -14.63 4.70
C THR A 109 6.66 -15.89 5.24
N ASN A 110 5.87 -16.94 5.51
CA ASN A 110 6.30 -18.17 6.17
C ASN A 110 6.46 -19.36 5.22
#